data_AF-A0AAD5D2X6-F1
#
_entry.id   AF-A0AAD5D2X6-F1
#
_cell.length_a   1.000
_cell.length_b   1.000
_cell.length_c   1.000
_cell.angle_alpha   90.00
_cell.angle_beta   90.00
_cell.angle_gamma   90.00
#
_symmetry.space_group_name_H-M   'P 1'
#
loop_
_entity.id
_entity.type
_entity.pdbx_description
1 polymer ?
#
loop_
_entity_poly.entity_id
_entity_poly.type
_entity_poly.pdbx_seq_one_letter_code
_entity_poly.pdbx_strand_id
1 'polypeptide(L)'
;MDVEQSTDVTQTDNMSDSEKSPEQEKIENLKEKHKLELDQIKEKFSKLLLGEDMSGGGKGVSSALALSNAITNLAASVFGEQRKLAPMKEDSKMRWRKEVDWLLSVTDHIVEFVPVDHTAPDGSNMEIMMTKQRKDLRMNIPTLKKLDKMLTV
;
A
#
# COMPACT_ATOMS: atom_id res chain seq x y z
N MET A 1 33.45 -18.69 -58.34
CA MET A 1 33.62 -19.94 -57.58
C MET A 1 34.95 -19.82 -56.86
N ASP A 2 34.82 -19.58 -55.56
CA ASP A 2 35.71 -19.95 -54.44
C ASP A 2 37.15 -19.39 -54.40
N VAL A 3 37.46 -18.52 -53.41
CA VAL A 3 38.13 -18.83 -52.10
C VAL A 3 39.62 -18.42 -52.23
N GLU A 4 40.29 -17.62 -51.40
CA GLU A 4 40.17 -17.33 -49.97
C GLU A 4 41.05 -16.12 -49.51
N GLN A 5 40.66 -15.55 -48.36
CA GLN A 5 41.44 -14.96 -47.24
C GLN A 5 42.53 -13.88 -47.49
N SER A 6 42.41 -12.74 -46.79
CA SER A 6 43.09 -12.58 -45.47
C SER A 6 42.82 -11.20 -44.84
N THR A 7 42.41 -11.26 -43.56
CA THR A 7 42.69 -10.37 -42.41
C THR A 7 42.43 -8.86 -42.50
N ASP A 8 41.50 -8.37 -41.67
CA ASP A 8 41.94 -7.51 -40.55
C ASP A 8 41.02 -7.66 -39.33
N VAL A 9 41.65 -7.47 -38.18
CA VAL A 9 41.24 -7.73 -36.81
C VAL A 9 40.44 -6.54 -36.29
N THR A 10 39.31 -6.77 -35.62
CA THR A 10 39.00 -6.11 -34.34
C THR A 10 37.83 -6.79 -33.66
N GLN A 11 38.20 -7.81 -32.91
CA GLN A 11 37.46 -8.30 -31.76
C GLN A 11 37.37 -7.15 -30.76
N THR A 12 36.16 -6.67 -30.49
CA THR A 12 35.85 -5.83 -29.32
C THR A 12 35.20 -6.70 -28.26
N ASP A 13 36.00 -7.61 -27.72
CA ASP A 13 35.79 -8.12 -26.36
C ASP A 13 36.38 -7.07 -25.42
N ASN A 14 35.53 -6.34 -24.69
CA ASN A 14 35.65 -6.08 -23.25
C ASN A 14 34.83 -4.87 -22.75
N MET A 15 34.51 -4.98 -21.46
CA MET A 15 34.00 -3.98 -20.51
C MET A 15 32.48 -3.74 -20.56
N SER A 16 31.71 -4.05 -19.52
CA SER A 16 32.04 -4.40 -18.15
C SER A 16 30.80 -5.00 -17.49
N ASP A 17 30.85 -6.27 -17.08
CA ASP A 17 30.13 -6.65 -15.86
C ASP A 17 30.84 -5.91 -14.73
N SER A 18 30.44 -4.66 -14.52
CA SER A 18 30.76 -3.95 -13.30
C SER A 18 30.13 -4.80 -12.21
N GLU A 19 30.94 -5.52 -11.45
CA GLU A 19 30.54 -6.07 -10.16
C GLU A 19 29.90 -4.92 -9.39
N LYS A 20 28.56 -4.91 -9.35
CA LYS A 20 27.82 -3.87 -8.63
C LYS A 20 28.30 -3.93 -7.20
N SER A 21 28.71 -2.79 -6.67
CA SER A 21 29.04 -2.69 -5.25
C SER A 21 27.87 -3.24 -4.43
N PRO A 22 28.12 -3.96 -3.32
CA PRO A 22 27.06 -4.47 -2.44
C PRO A 22 26.04 -3.39 -2.02
N GLU A 23 26.45 -2.12 -2.00
CA GLU A 23 25.56 -0.99 -1.75
C GLU A 23 24.64 -0.65 -2.93
N GLN A 24 25.15 -0.73 -4.17
CA GLN A 24 24.37 -0.48 -5.38
C GLN A 24 23.33 -1.57 -5.61
N GLU A 25 23.71 -2.84 -5.39
CA GLU A 25 22.80 -3.98 -5.47
C GLU A 25 21.70 -3.91 -4.39
N LYS A 26 22.03 -3.43 -3.18
CA LYS A 26 21.06 -3.21 -2.10
C LYS A 26 20.08 -2.09 -2.42
N ILE A 27 20.55 -0.98 -3.01
CA ILE A 27 19.68 0.14 -3.43
C ILE A 27 18.73 -0.28 -4.54
N GLU A 28 19.20 -1.06 -5.51
CA GLU A 28 18.39 -1.54 -6.62
C GLU A 28 17.32 -2.53 -6.15
N ASN A 29 17.67 -3.50 -5.31
CA ASN A 29 16.72 -4.41 -4.66
C ASN A 29 15.65 -3.66 -3.84
N LEU A 30 16.03 -2.59 -3.14
CA LEU A 30 15.08 -1.74 -2.41
C LEU A 30 14.11 -1.01 -3.35
N LYS A 31 14.60 -0.50 -4.49
CA LYS A 31 13.77 0.15 -5.50
C LYS A 31 12.80 -0.83 -6.15
N GLU A 32 13.27 -2.02 -6.50
CA GLU A 32 12.42 -3.08 -7.06
C GLU A 32 11.35 -3.52 -6.07
N LYS A 33 11.71 -3.74 -4.81
CA LYS A 33 10.74 -4.04 -3.76
C LYS A 33 9.69 -2.93 -3.66
N HIS A 34 10.10 -1.66 -3.58
CA HIS A 34 9.17 -0.54 -3.50
C HIS A 34 8.23 -0.45 -4.72
N LYS A 35 8.74 -0.75 -5.93
CA LYS A 35 7.93 -0.80 -7.14
C LYS A 35 6.87 -1.90 -7.06
N LEU A 36 7.26 -3.10 -6.62
CA LEU A 36 6.32 -4.22 -6.41
C LEU A 36 5.23 -3.86 -5.39
N GLU A 37 5.59 -3.17 -4.30
CA GLU A 37 4.61 -2.71 -3.31
C GLU A 37 3.64 -1.69 -3.89
N LEU A 38 4.12 -0.73 -4.67
CA LEU A 38 3.28 0.26 -5.35
C LEU A 38 2.32 -0.40 -6.34
N ASP A 39 2.78 -1.39 -7.10
CA ASP A 39 1.94 -2.09 -8.07
C ASP A 39 0.84 -2.90 -7.35
N GLN A 40 1.14 -3.52 -6.20
CA GLN A 40 0.14 -4.17 -5.34
C GLN A 40 -0.90 -3.18 -4.80
N ILE A 41 -0.47 -2.00 -4.35
CA ILE A 41 -1.37 -0.93 -3.89
C ILE A 41 -2.29 -0.49 -5.04
N LYS A 42 -1.72 -0.21 -6.22
CA LYS A 42 -2.48 0.19 -7.40
C LYS A 42 -3.52 -0.85 -7.78
N GLU A 43 -3.15 -2.13 -7.79
CA GLU A 43 -4.09 -3.21 -8.11
C GLU A 43 -5.28 -3.22 -7.14
N LYS A 44 -5.01 -3.12 -5.83
CA LYS A 44 -6.06 -3.14 -4.80
C LYS A 44 -6.97 -1.92 -4.88
N PHE A 45 -6.40 -0.72 -4.95
CA PHE A 45 -7.19 0.50 -5.01
C PHE A 45 -7.96 0.63 -6.33
N SER A 46 -7.41 0.15 -7.44
CA SER A 46 -8.16 0.11 -8.72
C SER A 46 -9.39 -0.78 -8.62
N LYS A 47 -9.28 -1.97 -7.99
CA LYS A 47 -10.43 -2.85 -7.74
C LYS A 47 -11.49 -2.20 -6.83
N LEU A 48 -11.06 -1.46 -5.81
CA LEU A 48 -11.97 -0.71 -4.94
C LEU A 48 -12.72 0.40 -5.69
N LEU A 49 -12.03 1.12 -6.58
CA LEU A 49 -12.62 2.19 -7.40
C LEU A 49 -13.61 1.65 -8.45
N LEU A 50 -13.37 0.44 -8.95
CA LEU A 50 -14.29 -0.26 -9.86
C LEU A 50 -15.54 -0.81 -9.16
N GLY A 51 -15.56 -0.85 -7.81
CA GLY A 51 -16.70 -1.35 -7.05
C GLY A 51 -17.03 -2.82 -7.39
N GLU A 52 -16.01 -3.68 -7.50
CA GLU A 52 -16.13 -5.10 -7.90
C GLU A 52 -16.55 -5.35 -9.36
N ASP A 53 -16.94 -4.31 -10.12
CA ASP A 53 -17.24 -4.42 -11.55
C ASP A 53 -15.98 -4.25 -12.41
N MET A 54 -15.30 -5.36 -12.67
CA MET A 54 -14.09 -5.39 -13.50
C MET A 54 -14.35 -5.11 -14.99
N SER A 55 -15.61 -4.98 -15.44
CA SER A 55 -15.93 -4.60 -16.81
C SER A 55 -15.78 -3.11 -17.08
N GLY A 56 -15.69 -2.29 -16.02
CA GLY A 56 -15.64 -0.83 -16.12
C GLY A 56 -17.00 -0.18 -16.46
N GLY A 57 -18.09 -0.95 -16.46
CA GLY A 57 -19.43 -0.50 -16.80
C GLY A 57 -20.15 0.34 -15.73
N GLY A 58 -19.52 0.57 -14.58
CA GLY A 58 -20.07 1.38 -13.49
C GLY A 58 -21.27 0.74 -12.79
N LYS A 59 -21.52 -0.56 -12.99
CA LYS A 59 -22.61 -1.33 -12.34
C LYS A 59 -22.16 -2.00 -11.05
N GLY A 60 -21.04 -1.55 -10.50
CA GLY A 60 -20.45 -2.06 -9.28
C GLY A 60 -21.19 -1.63 -8.01
N VAL A 61 -20.64 -2.04 -6.88
CA VAL A 61 -21.10 -1.66 -5.55
C VAL A 61 -20.50 -0.33 -5.09
N SER A 62 -21.05 0.25 -4.02
CA SER A 62 -20.49 1.46 -3.41
C SER A 62 -19.07 1.22 -2.89
N SER A 63 -18.24 2.26 -2.84
CA SER A 63 -16.88 2.15 -2.30
C SER A 63 -16.86 1.68 -0.84
N ALA A 64 -17.89 2.02 -0.06
CA ALA A 64 -18.05 1.53 1.31
C ALA A 64 -18.25 0.00 1.34
N LEU A 65 -19.10 -0.54 0.47
CA LEU A 65 -19.32 -1.98 0.38
C LEU A 65 -18.10 -2.71 -0.19
N ALA A 66 -17.47 -2.16 -1.24
CA ALA A 66 -16.24 -2.70 -1.81
C ALA A 66 -15.12 -2.78 -0.76
N LEU A 67 -14.97 -1.74 0.08
CA LEU A 67 -14.00 -1.72 1.17
C LEU A 67 -14.33 -2.73 2.26
N SER A 68 -15.61 -2.84 2.64
CA SER A 68 -16.08 -3.87 3.58
C SER A 68 -15.78 -5.28 3.09
N ASN A 69 -16.06 -5.56 1.81
CA ASN A 69 -15.78 -6.84 1.18
C ASN A 69 -14.28 -7.10 1.10
N ALA A 70 -13.47 -6.10 0.75
CA ALA A 70 -12.02 -6.22 0.70
C ALA A 70 -11.41 -6.57 2.07
N ILE A 71 -11.85 -5.93 3.15
CA ILE A 71 -11.40 -6.25 4.52
C ILE A 71 -11.81 -7.68 4.89
N THR A 72 -13.06 -8.06 4.62
CA THR A 72 -13.59 -9.39 4.94
C THR A 72 -12.86 -10.50 4.18
N ASN A 73 -12.63 -10.29 2.88
CA ASN A 73 -11.90 -11.23 2.02
C ASN A 73 -10.43 -11.35 2.43
N LEU A 74 -9.80 -10.24 2.82
CA LEU A 74 -8.44 -10.26 3.36
C LEU A 74 -8.36 -11.08 4.65
N ALA A 75 -9.29 -10.87 5.58
CA ALA A 75 -9.36 -11.62 6.83
C ALA A 75 -9.57 -13.12 6.56
N ALA A 76 -10.48 -13.47 5.65
CA ALA A 76 -10.70 -14.86 5.24
C ALA A 76 -9.45 -15.49 4.61
N SER A 77 -8.71 -14.73 3.78
CA SER A 77 -7.49 -15.21 3.14
C SER A 77 -6.34 -15.41 4.12
N VAL A 78 -6.15 -14.51 5.10
CA VAL A 78 -5.03 -14.60 6.06
C VAL A 78 -5.34 -15.59 7.18
N PHE A 79 -6.51 -15.44 7.83
CA PHE A 79 -6.86 -16.25 9.00
C PHE A 79 -7.47 -17.61 8.62
N GLY A 80 -7.94 -17.79 7.37
CA GLY A 80 -8.40 -19.09 6.89
C GLY A 80 -7.30 -20.16 6.80
N GLU A 81 -6.03 -19.74 6.74
CA GLU A 81 -4.88 -20.64 6.83
C GLU A 81 -4.63 -21.13 8.26
N GLN A 82 -5.14 -20.41 9.27
CA GLN A 82 -4.94 -20.70 10.69
C GLN A 82 -5.92 -21.78 11.18
N ARG A 83 -5.53 -23.04 10.98
CA ARG A 83 -6.36 -24.21 11.36
C ARG A 83 -6.07 -24.78 12.75
N LYS A 84 -5.02 -24.29 13.41
CA LYS A 84 -4.58 -24.75 14.74
C LYS A 84 -4.37 -23.54 15.64
N LEU A 85 -4.53 -23.74 16.94
CA LEU A 85 -4.16 -22.78 17.98
C LEU A 85 -2.63 -22.74 18.09
N ALA A 86 -2.01 -22.00 17.18
CA ALA A 86 -0.57 -21.78 17.13
C ALA A 86 -0.30 -20.30 16.82
N PRO A 87 0.93 -19.79 17.04
CA PRO A 87 1.30 -18.48 16.55
C PRO A 87 1.14 -18.40 15.02
N MET A 88 0.70 -17.25 14.52
CA MET A 88 0.59 -17.01 13.08
C MET A 88 1.99 -16.96 12.44
N LYS A 89 2.11 -17.41 11.19
CA LYS A 89 3.36 -17.29 10.43
C LYS A 89 3.72 -15.81 10.26
N GLU A 90 5.01 -15.48 10.37
CA GLU A 90 5.49 -14.10 10.29
C GLU A 90 5.13 -13.45 8.95
N ASP A 91 5.19 -14.20 7.85
CA ASP A 91 4.80 -13.72 6.53
C ASP A 91 3.31 -13.32 6.45
N SER A 92 2.42 -14.16 6.98
CA SER A 92 0.97 -13.89 7.01
C SER A 92 0.65 -12.71 7.92
N LYS A 93 1.36 -12.59 9.05
CA LYS A 93 1.25 -11.47 9.99
C LYS A 93 1.68 -10.15 9.36
N MET A 94 2.81 -10.15 8.65
CA MET A 94 3.31 -8.97 7.94
C MET A 94 2.36 -8.57 6.82
N ARG A 95 1.88 -9.54 6.03
CA ARG A 95 0.91 -9.32 4.97
C ARG A 95 -0.39 -8.71 5.50
N TRP A 96 -0.94 -9.27 6.58
CA TRP A 96 -2.15 -8.76 7.23
C TRP A 96 -1.99 -7.31 7.67
N ARG A 97 -0.94 -7.01 8.46
CA ARG A 97 -0.69 -5.67 8.97
C ARG A 97 -0.57 -4.64 7.85
N LYS A 98 0.15 -5.00 6.80
CA LYS A 98 0.39 -4.13 5.65
C LYS A 98 -0.88 -3.86 4.85
N GLU A 99 -1.59 -4.92 4.46
CA GLU A 99 -2.77 -4.79 3.60
C GLU A 99 -3.97 -4.17 4.34
N VAL A 100 -4.15 -4.46 5.62
CA VAL A 100 -5.19 -3.82 6.44
C VAL A 100 -4.90 -2.33 6.63
N ASP A 101 -3.64 -1.95 6.84
CA ASP A 101 -3.29 -0.53 6.99
C ASP A 101 -3.57 0.25 5.70
N TRP A 102 -3.32 -0.33 4.52
CA TRP A 102 -3.73 0.24 3.25
C TRP A 102 -5.25 0.48 3.17
N LEU A 103 -6.06 -0.53 3.54
CA LEU A 103 -7.52 -0.41 3.51
C LEU A 103 -8.04 0.61 4.54
N LEU A 104 -7.39 0.73 5.70
CA LEU A 104 -7.77 1.67 6.75
C LEU A 104 -7.31 3.12 6.49
N SER A 105 -6.39 3.35 5.54
CA SER A 105 -5.89 4.69 5.20
C SER A 105 -6.99 5.68 4.79
N VAL A 106 -8.13 5.20 4.28
CA VAL A 106 -9.29 6.05 3.96
C VAL A 106 -9.84 6.75 5.21
N THR A 107 -9.73 6.13 6.39
CA THR A 107 -10.30 6.63 7.64
C THR A 107 -9.59 7.88 8.17
N ASP A 108 -8.35 8.10 7.75
CA ASP A 108 -7.57 9.30 8.09
C ASP A 108 -8.06 10.53 7.33
N HIS A 109 -8.74 10.31 6.20
CA HIS A 109 -9.26 11.37 5.34
C HIS A 109 -10.75 11.68 5.60
N ILE A 110 -11.41 10.91 6.47
CA ILE A 110 -12.80 11.15 6.86
C ILE A 110 -12.84 12.14 8.02
N VAL A 111 -13.13 13.39 7.69
CA VAL A 111 -13.12 14.53 8.61
C VAL A 111 -14.49 15.17 8.76
N GLU A 112 -14.69 15.80 9.91
CA GLU A 112 -15.73 16.78 10.19
C GLU A 112 -15.09 18.18 10.12
N PHE A 113 -15.84 19.14 9.57
CA PHE A 113 -15.44 20.54 9.62
C PHE A 113 -16.03 21.19 10.87
N VAL A 114 -15.17 21.75 11.71
CA VAL A 114 -15.55 22.41 12.95
C VAL A 114 -15.09 23.86 12.93
N PRO A 115 -15.96 24.82 13.28
CA PRO A 115 -15.56 26.21 13.44
C PRO A 115 -14.62 26.37 14.64
N VAL A 116 -13.60 27.21 14.50
CA VAL A 116 -12.62 27.53 15.53
C VAL A 116 -12.28 29.01 15.45
N ASP A 117 -12.26 29.67 16.60
CA ASP A 117 -11.76 31.04 16.72
C ASP A 117 -10.25 31.05 16.51
N HIS A 118 -9.79 31.81 15.52
CA HIS A 118 -8.39 31.99 15.21
C HIS A 118 -8.00 33.45 15.40
N THR A 119 -7.05 33.67 16.32
CA THR A 119 -6.43 34.98 16.50
C THR A 119 -5.21 35.07 15.59
N ALA A 120 -5.25 36.00 14.64
CA ALA A 120 -4.12 36.28 13.76
C ALA A 120 -3.01 37.03 14.52
N PRO A 121 -1.77 37.04 13.99
CA PRO A 121 -0.62 37.69 14.66
C PRO A 121 -0.80 39.21 14.89
N ASP A 122 -1.72 39.83 14.16
CA ASP A 122 -2.09 41.25 14.30
C ASP A 122 -3.12 41.51 15.42
N GLY A 123 -3.56 40.46 16.13
CA GLY A 123 -4.56 40.54 17.19
C GLY A 123 -6.01 40.51 16.71
N SER A 124 -6.26 40.40 15.40
CA SER A 124 -7.61 40.23 14.87
C SER A 124 -8.14 38.81 15.11
N ASN A 125 -9.42 38.67 15.45
CA ASN A 125 -10.10 37.38 15.59
C ASN A 125 -10.92 37.08 14.34
N MET A 126 -10.76 35.87 13.81
CA MET A 126 -11.53 35.34 12.70
C MET A 126 -12.01 33.93 13.03
N GLU A 127 -13.26 33.61 12.69
CA GLU A 127 -13.76 32.24 12.76
C GLU A 127 -13.30 31.48 11.51
N ILE A 128 -12.50 30.43 11.69
CA ILE A 128 -12.02 29.58 10.60
C ILE A 128 -12.60 28.17 10.72
N MET A 129 -12.78 27.50 9.58
CA MET A 129 -13.15 26.09 9.57
C MET A 129 -11.90 25.23 9.66
N MET A 130 -11.80 24.40 10.70
CA MET A 130 -10.74 23.41 10.84
C MET A 130 -11.25 22.00 10.56
N THR A 131 -10.39 21.17 9.96
CA THR A 131 -10.67 19.74 9.78
C THR A 131 -10.30 18.96 11.02
N LYS A 132 -11.19 18.07 11.45
CA LYS A 132 -10.96 17.16 12.56
C LYS A 132 -11.46 15.79 12.18
N GLN A 133 -10.72 14.73 12.49
CA GLN A 133 -11.17 13.37 12.20
C GLN A 133 -12.55 13.11 12.84
N ARG A 134 -13.43 12.43 12.10
CA ARG A 134 -14.79 12.12 12.53
C ARG A 134 -14.79 11.44 13.91
N LYS A 135 -15.75 11.82 14.76
CA LYS A 135 -15.74 11.47 16.18
C LYS A 135 -15.72 9.97 16.45
N ASP A 136 -16.48 9.19 15.68
CA ASP A 136 -16.54 7.73 15.77
C ASP A 136 -15.19 7.09 15.38
N LEU A 137 -14.59 7.54 14.28
CA LEU A 137 -13.31 7.02 13.79
C LEU A 137 -12.15 7.32 14.74
N ARG A 138 -12.12 8.54 15.29
CA ARG A 138 -11.07 8.99 16.22
C ARG A 138 -10.91 8.07 17.43
N MET A 139 -12.01 7.51 17.94
CA MET A 139 -12.00 6.61 19.10
C MET A 139 -11.92 5.14 18.70
N ASN A 140 -12.66 4.74 17.66
CA ASN A 140 -12.83 3.32 17.32
C ASN A 140 -11.63 2.75 16.56
N ILE A 141 -11.04 3.50 15.62
CA ILE A 141 -9.93 2.98 14.80
C ILE A 141 -8.69 2.63 15.66
N PRO A 142 -8.21 3.49 16.58
CA PRO A 142 -7.10 3.11 17.45
C PRO A 142 -7.40 1.91 18.35
N THR A 143 -8.65 1.81 18.84
CA THR A 143 -9.10 0.72 19.70
C THR A 143 -9.11 -0.62 18.95
N LEU A 144 -9.65 -0.64 17.72
CA LEU A 144 -9.64 -1.81 16.85
C LEU A 144 -8.21 -2.22 16.47
N LYS A 145 -7.32 -1.26 16.13
CA LYS A 145 -5.90 -1.54 15.88
C LYS A 145 -5.20 -2.13 17.12
N LYS A 146 -5.61 -1.75 18.33
CA LYS A 146 -5.08 -2.35 19.58
C LYS A 146 -5.55 -3.80 19.76
N LEU A 147 -6.83 -4.07 19.53
CA LEU A 147 -7.38 -5.43 19.58
C LEU A 147 -6.71 -6.34 18.54
N ASP A 148 -6.52 -5.84 17.32
CA ASP A 148 -5.80 -6.56 16.27
C ASP A 148 -4.37 -6.94 16.69
N LYS A 149 -3.64 -6.00 17.31
CA LYS A 149 -2.31 -6.29 17.86
C LYS A 149 -2.34 -7.36 18.94
N MET A 150 -3.36 -7.41 19.78
CA MET A 150 -3.50 -8.42 20.85
C MET A 150 -3.78 -9.82 20.29
N LEU A 151 -4.56 -9.92 19.20
CA LEU A 151 -4.91 -11.19 18.56
C LEU A 151 -3.80 -11.72 17.65
N THR A 152 -2.98 -10.83 17.11
CA THR A 152 -1.87 -11.17 16.20
C THR A 152 -0.51 -11.24 16.90
N VAL A 153 -0.48 -11.22 18.26
CA VAL A 153 0.75 -11.45 19.05
C VAL A 153 1.35 -12.80 18.71
#